data_AF-A0A5C7QBY8-F1
#
_entry.id   AF-A0A5C7QBY8-F1
#
_cell.length_a   1.000
_cell.length_b   1.000
_cell.length_c   1.000
_cell.angle_alpha   90.00
_cell.angle_beta   90.00
_cell.angle_gamma   90.00
#
_symmetry.space_group_name_H-M   'P 1'
#
loop_
_entity.id
_entity.type
_entity.pdbx_description
1 polymer ?
#
loop_
_entity_poly.entity_id
_entity_poly.type
_entity_poly.pdbx_seq_one_letter_code
_entity_poly.pdbx_strand_id
1 'polypeptide(L)' 'AYMYLGDLIEFGPTSELFMKPKKKDTEDYITGRFG' A
#
# COMPACT_ATOMS: atom_id res chain seq x y z
N ALA A 1 -5.57 2.01 -6.11
CA ALA A 1 -4.34 2.84 -6.21
C ALA A 1 -4.05 3.41 -4.83
N TYR A 2 -2.81 3.33 -4.37
CA TYR A 2 -2.31 3.87 -3.11
C TYR A 2 -1.35 5.03 -3.39
N MET A 3 -1.60 6.16 -2.74
CA MET A 3 -0.83 7.39 -2.87
C MET A 3 -0.33 7.79 -1.49
N TYR A 4 0.95 8.16 -1.38
CA TYR A 4 1.56 8.63 -0.14
C TYR A 4 2.27 9.96 -0.41
N LEU A 5 1.92 11.01 0.33
CA LEU A 5 2.51 12.36 0.21
C LEU A 5 2.49 12.97 -1.21
N GLY A 6 1.54 12.57 -2.05
CA GLY A 6 1.41 13.05 -3.43
C GLY A 6 2.08 12.15 -4.47
N ASP A 7 2.83 11.13 -4.03
CA ASP A 7 3.45 10.15 -4.91
C ASP A 7 2.58 8.89 -5.05
N LEU A 8 2.45 8.40 -6.28
CA LEU A 8 1.79 7.12 -6.56
C LEU A 8 2.71 5.98 -6.17
N ILE A 9 2.48 5.41 -4.99
CA ILE A 9 3.31 4.32 -4.46
C ILE A 9 2.96 2.98 -5.10
N GLU A 10 1.68 2.69 -5.30
CA GLU A 10 1.24 1.41 -5.86
C GLU A 10 -0.11 1.52 -6.60
N PHE A 11 -0.19 0.97 -7.80
CA PHE A 11 -1.40 0.95 -8.62
C PHE A 11 -1.68 -0.48 -9.10
N GLY A 12 -2.92 -0.94 -8.98
CA GLY A 12 -3.33 -2.29 -9.33
C GLY A 12 -4.74 -2.63 -8.84
N PRO A 13 -5.17 -3.89 -9.00
CA PRO A 13 -6.44 -4.39 -8.50
C PRO A 13 -6.55 -4.21 -6.99
N THR A 14 -7.71 -3.75 -6.50
CA THR A 14 -7.97 -3.52 -5.08
C THR A 14 -7.69 -4.78 -4.23
N SER A 15 -8.05 -5.96 -4.73
CA SER A 15 -7.79 -7.23 -4.05
C SER A 15 -6.30 -7.52 -3.87
N GLU A 16 -5.46 -7.26 -4.87
CA GLU A 16 -4.01 -7.40 -4.71
C GLU A 16 -3.47 -6.36 -3.72
N LEU A 17 -3.84 -5.10 -3.87
CA LEU A 17 -3.37 -4.00 -3.02
C LEU A 17 -3.66 -4.23 -1.52
N PHE A 18 -4.85 -4.74 -1.17
CA PHE A 18 -5.27 -4.85 0.23
C PHE A 18 -5.14 -6.26 0.82
N MET A 19 -5.01 -7.32 0.01
CA MET A 19 -4.82 -8.69 0.51
C MET A 19 -3.38 -9.19 0.38
N LYS A 20 -2.64 -8.73 -0.63
CA LYS A 20 -1.23 -9.09 -0.90
C LYS A 20 -0.48 -7.90 -1.49
N PRO A 21 -0.28 -6.81 -0.72
CA PRO A 21 0.52 -5.68 -1.16
C PRO A 21 1.90 -6.17 -1.61
N LYS A 22 2.37 -5.71 -2.78
CA LYS A 22 3.69 -6.11 -3.30
C LYS A 22 4.82 -5.28 -2.69
N LYS A 23 4.49 -4.09 -2.19
CA LYS A 23 5.43 -3.21 -1.49
C LYS A 23 5.22 -3.29 0.02
N LYS A 24 6.34 -3.40 0.74
CA LYS A 24 6.38 -3.40 2.20
C LYS A 24 5.83 -2.10 2.80
N ASP A 25 6.09 -0.95 2.17
CA ASP A 25 5.55 0.34 2.61
C ASP A 25 4.01 0.38 2.56
N THR A 26 3.41 -0.28 1.57
CA THR A 26 1.95 -0.42 1.45
C THR A 26 1.42 -1.36 2.53
N GLU A 27 2.14 -2.46 2.82
CA GLU A 27 1.80 -3.40 3.90
C GLU A 27 1.87 -2.73 5.28
N ASP A 28 2.93 -1.99 5.57
CA ASP A 28 3.10 -1.26 6.83
C ASP A 28 2.02 -0.16 6.96
N TYR A 29 1.63 0.47 5.85
CA TYR A 29 0.51 1.42 5.82
C TYR A 29 -0.86 0.80 6.11
N ILE A 30 -1.15 -0.33 5.48
CA ILE A 30 -2.43 -1.04 5.66
C ILE A 30 -2.52 -1.66 7.06
N THR A 31 -1.42 -2.23 7.56
CA THR A 31 -1.38 -2.91 8.86
C THR A 31 -1.19 -1.95 10.03
N GLY A 32 -0.88 -0.67 9.77
CA GLY A 32 -0.67 0.34 10.79
C GLY A 32 0.60 0.10 11.62
N ARG A 33 1.58 -0.65 11.10
CA ARG A 33 2.91 -0.78 11.69
C ARG A 33 3.78 0.43 11.33
N PHE A 34 3.30 1.61 11.69
CA PHE A 34 4.17 2.75 11.90
C PHE A 34 4.54 2.71 13.37
N GLY A 35 5.84 2.59 13.66
CA GLY A 35 6.32 2.75 15.04
C GLY A 35 5.87 4.09 15.62
#